data_AF-A0A948FC39-F1
#
_entry.id   AF-A0A948FC39-F1
#
_cell.length_a   1.000
_cell.length_b   1.000
_cell.length_c   1.000
_cell.angle_alpha   90.00
_cell.angle_beta   90.00
_cell.angle_gamma   90.00
#
_symmetry.space_group_name_H-M   'P 1'
#
loop_
_entity.id
_entity.type
_entity.pdbx_description
1 polymer ?
#
loop_
_entity_poly.entity_id
_entity_poly.type
_entity_poly.pdbx_seq_one_letter_code
_entity_poly.pdbx_strand_id
1 'polypeptide(L)'
;MNNLNGLATGIGSLPYKDVNQAIDAVFRYTPNIPFWPQLPKRDVREGMLAQFTENLPLLKVSQDGVKFLPHEVEDGALEKFYERIIANDAEYFKISEDYAQGFYAFCRRLEKSDLKDIAYIKCHVTGPFTFAASLKDANGVSLLHDAVFFQVILKGLAMKALWQIERLRKFGKKMILFFDEPFLAGFGSAYTPINREDVVTGLIDFTQGLKFPDLLIGVHCCGNTDWSIFT
;
A
#
# COMPACT_ATOMS: atom_id res chain seq x y z
N MET A 1 -10.24 -22.70 4.55
CA MET A 1 -9.93 -21.42 5.23
C MET A 1 -10.55 -21.50 6.63
N ASN A 2 -9.77 -21.74 7.69
CA ASN A 2 -10.33 -21.77 9.05
C ASN A 2 -10.36 -20.36 9.67
N ASN A 3 -11.59 -19.93 10.00
CA ASN A 3 -12.04 -18.89 10.95
C ASN A 3 -11.46 -17.46 10.89
N LEU A 4 -11.85 -16.68 9.86
CA LEU A 4 -11.92 -15.19 9.97
C LEU A 4 -13.21 -14.71 10.67
N ASN A 5 -14.13 -15.62 11.00
CA ASN A 5 -15.46 -15.30 11.49
C ASN A 5 -15.42 -14.45 12.78
N GLY A 6 -15.96 -13.23 12.71
CA GLY A 6 -16.09 -12.34 13.85
C GLY A 6 -14.79 -11.69 14.34
N LEU A 7 -13.67 -11.83 13.61
CA LEU A 7 -12.42 -11.17 13.97
C LEU A 7 -12.37 -9.74 13.41
N ALA A 8 -11.93 -8.79 14.24
CA ALA A 8 -11.82 -7.39 13.88
C ALA A 8 -10.39 -7.00 13.45
N THR A 9 -10.29 -6.14 12.44
CA THR A 9 -9.06 -5.44 12.04
C THR A 9 -9.39 -4.04 11.53
N GLY A 10 -8.38 -3.22 11.25
CA GLY A 10 -8.53 -1.88 10.70
C GLY A 10 -8.03 -1.73 9.27
N ILE A 11 -8.57 -0.73 8.56
CA ILE A 11 -8.18 -0.41 7.18
C ILE A 11 -6.76 0.20 7.12
N GLY A 12 -6.29 0.88 8.16
CA GLY A 12 -4.89 1.34 8.25
C GLY A 12 -4.76 2.70 8.91
N SER A 13 -5.42 3.70 8.33
CA SER A 13 -5.36 5.08 8.81
C SER A 13 -6.03 5.27 10.18
N LEU A 14 -5.33 5.91 11.12
CA LEU A 14 -5.87 6.28 12.42
C LEU A 14 -5.68 7.79 12.73
N PRO A 15 -6.61 8.42 13.47
CA PRO A 15 -6.59 9.86 13.71
C PRO A 15 -5.65 10.29 14.87
N TYR A 16 -4.53 9.61 15.06
CA TYR A 16 -3.56 9.92 16.13
C TYR A 16 -2.36 10.73 15.62
N LYS A 17 -1.81 11.56 16.52
CA LYS A 17 -0.48 12.18 16.35
C LYS A 17 0.62 11.41 17.09
N ASP A 18 0.28 10.87 18.25
CA ASP A 18 1.17 10.04 19.06
C ASP A 18 1.14 8.59 18.54
N VAL A 19 2.31 8.08 18.18
CA VAL A 19 2.46 6.74 17.61
C VAL A 19 2.15 5.66 18.64
N ASN A 20 2.56 5.84 19.91
CA ASN A 20 2.33 4.84 20.95
C ASN A 20 0.84 4.70 21.28
N GLN A 21 0.10 5.81 21.33
CA GLN A 21 -1.36 5.78 21.50
C GLN A 21 -2.05 5.01 20.37
N ALA A 22 -1.60 5.19 19.13
CA ALA A 22 -2.13 4.44 17.99
C ALA A 22 -1.84 2.94 18.11
N ILE A 23 -0.61 2.56 18.46
CA ILE A 23 -0.24 1.16 18.67
C ILE A 23 -1.02 0.54 19.84
N ASP A 24 -1.19 1.25 20.95
CA ASP A 24 -1.98 0.78 22.08
C ASP A 24 -3.44 0.54 21.68
N ALA A 25 -4.03 1.44 20.89
CA ALA A 25 -5.37 1.25 20.36
C ALA A 25 -5.46 0.00 19.47
N VAL A 26 -4.51 -0.20 18.55
CA VAL A 26 -4.48 -1.40 17.68
C VAL A 26 -4.49 -2.68 18.50
N PHE A 27 -3.55 -2.82 19.45
CA PHE A 27 -3.41 -4.06 20.22
C PHE A 27 -4.55 -4.26 21.22
N ARG A 28 -5.18 -3.17 21.69
CA ARG A 28 -6.34 -3.25 22.58
C ARG A 28 -7.62 -3.67 21.86
N TYR A 29 -7.89 -3.11 20.68
CA TYR A 29 -9.18 -3.26 20.01
C TYR A 29 -9.17 -4.29 18.87
N THR A 30 -8.00 -4.65 18.34
CA THR A 30 -7.83 -5.65 17.27
C THR A 30 -6.76 -6.70 17.63
N PRO A 31 -6.83 -7.34 18.82
CA PRO A 31 -5.74 -8.19 19.31
C PRO A 31 -5.50 -9.45 18.46
N ASN A 32 -6.50 -9.96 17.74
CA ASN A 32 -6.36 -11.18 16.94
C ASN A 32 -5.86 -10.93 15.51
N ILE A 33 -6.16 -9.76 14.96
CA ILE A 33 -5.70 -9.31 13.63
C ILE A 33 -5.16 -7.87 13.75
N PRO A 34 -4.06 -7.66 14.48
CA PRO A 34 -3.47 -6.34 14.62
C PRO A 34 -2.90 -5.88 13.27
N PHE A 35 -2.96 -4.57 13.03
CA PHE A 35 -2.49 -3.92 11.82
C PHE A 35 -1.56 -2.76 12.19
N TRP A 36 -0.56 -2.47 11.35
CA TRP A 36 0.23 -1.26 11.58
C TRP A 36 -0.59 -0.01 11.21
N PRO A 37 -0.56 1.08 12.00
CA PRO A 37 -1.37 2.26 11.73
C PRO A 37 -0.66 3.25 10.79
N GLN A 38 -1.38 3.86 9.85
CA GLN A 38 -0.93 5.05 9.12
C GLN A 38 -1.37 6.28 9.91
N LEU A 39 -0.49 7.27 10.06
CA LEU A 39 -0.73 8.44 10.92
C LEU A 39 -0.63 9.75 10.13
N PRO A 40 -1.52 10.00 9.16
CA PRO A 40 -1.48 11.20 8.33
C PRO A 40 -1.67 12.51 9.12
N LYS A 41 -2.23 12.46 10.33
CA LYS A 41 -2.29 13.62 11.25
C LYS A 41 -0.96 13.96 11.92
N ARG A 42 -0.01 13.01 11.95
CA ARG A 42 1.33 13.23 12.50
C ARG A 42 2.23 13.90 11.47
N ASP A 43 2.27 13.37 10.25
CA ASP A 43 3.16 13.83 9.18
C ASP A 43 2.52 13.59 7.81
N VAL A 44 2.67 14.55 6.89
CA VAL A 44 2.15 14.46 5.52
C VAL A 44 2.74 13.27 4.75
N ARG A 45 3.98 12.87 5.10
CA ARG A 45 4.65 11.69 4.54
C ARG A 45 3.95 10.38 4.87
N GLU A 46 3.08 10.36 5.88
CA GLU A 46 2.23 9.21 6.20
C GLU A 46 0.85 9.28 5.55
N GLY A 47 0.63 10.24 4.65
CA GLY A 47 -0.54 10.27 3.80
C GLY A 47 -0.57 9.07 2.85
N MET A 48 -1.79 8.68 2.44
CA MET A 48 -2.07 7.54 1.58
C MET A 48 -1.13 7.45 0.35
N LEU A 49 -0.81 8.56 -0.32
CA LEU A 49 0.12 8.54 -1.44
C LEU A 49 1.57 8.60 -0.98
N ALA A 50 1.93 9.66 -0.25
CA ALA A 50 3.31 9.98 0.12
C ALA A 50 4.01 8.80 0.80
N GLN A 51 3.30 8.05 1.64
CA GLN A 51 3.84 6.90 2.38
C GLN A 51 4.47 5.83 1.48
N PHE A 52 4.03 5.73 0.22
CA PHE A 52 4.49 4.73 -0.73
C PHE A 52 5.28 5.34 -1.90
N THR A 53 5.83 6.56 -1.78
CA THR A 53 6.60 7.19 -2.87
C THR A 53 8.10 6.93 -2.82
N GLU A 54 8.67 6.56 -1.68
CA GLU A 54 10.13 6.38 -1.56
C GLU A 54 10.65 5.36 -2.59
N ASN A 55 11.69 5.75 -3.35
CA ASN A 55 12.28 4.97 -4.45
C ASN A 55 11.33 4.65 -5.61
N LEU A 56 10.19 5.35 -5.73
CA LEU A 56 9.47 5.47 -6.99
C LEU A 56 10.06 6.66 -7.77
N PRO A 57 10.54 6.45 -9.01
CA PRO A 57 11.09 7.53 -9.80
C PRO A 57 10.00 8.52 -10.19
N LEU A 58 10.43 9.72 -10.58
CA LEU A 58 9.58 10.81 -11.11
C LEU A 58 8.61 11.43 -10.09
N LEU A 59 8.69 11.06 -8.81
CA LEU A 59 7.84 11.60 -7.76
C LEU A 59 8.62 12.43 -6.74
N LYS A 60 7.99 13.51 -6.26
CA LYS A 60 8.50 14.34 -5.17
C LYS A 60 7.41 14.60 -4.15
N VAL A 61 7.76 14.42 -2.88
CA VAL A 61 6.87 14.73 -1.76
C VAL A 61 7.18 16.11 -1.23
N SER A 62 6.13 16.88 -1.00
CA SER A 62 6.17 18.22 -0.41
C SER A 62 5.04 18.39 0.59
N GLN A 63 4.98 19.55 1.26
CA GLN A 63 3.85 19.88 2.14
C GLN A 63 2.52 19.93 1.39
N ASP A 64 2.54 20.20 0.08
CA ASP A 64 1.35 20.21 -0.79
C ASP A 64 0.91 18.80 -1.24
N GLY A 65 1.64 17.75 -0.84
CA GLY A 65 1.42 16.38 -1.26
C GLY A 65 2.45 15.88 -2.28
N VAL A 66 2.05 14.89 -3.08
CA VAL A 66 2.90 14.20 -4.05
C VAL A 66 2.75 14.83 -5.42
N LYS A 67 3.87 15.17 -6.07
CA LYS A 67 3.90 15.74 -7.42
C LYS A 67 4.70 14.82 -8.35
N PHE A 68 4.23 14.71 -9.58
CA PHE A 68 4.94 14.03 -10.67
C PHE A 68 5.81 15.05 -11.41
N LEU A 69 7.13 14.85 -11.37
CA LEU A 69 8.14 15.79 -11.86
C LEU A 69 9.17 15.03 -12.71
N PRO A 70 8.81 14.65 -13.95
CA PRO A 70 9.66 13.82 -14.81
C PRO A 70 10.97 14.50 -15.24
N HIS A 71 11.07 15.82 -15.07
CA HIS A 71 12.24 16.62 -15.43
C HIS A 71 13.14 16.97 -14.23
N GLU A 72 12.75 16.61 -13.00
CA GLU A 72 13.54 16.89 -11.77
C GLU A 72 14.24 15.65 -11.21
N VAL A 73 14.38 14.59 -12.00
CA VAL A 73 14.99 13.33 -11.57
C VAL A 73 16.41 13.16 -12.10
N GLU A 74 17.19 12.34 -11.38
CA GLU A 74 18.51 11.91 -11.84
C GLU A 74 18.41 11.13 -13.15
N ASP A 75 19.34 11.36 -14.07
CA ASP A 75 19.52 10.54 -15.26
C ASP A 75 19.69 9.07 -14.87
N GLY A 76 18.99 8.15 -15.53
CA GLY A 76 19.06 6.72 -15.23
C GLY A 76 18.11 6.24 -14.12
N ALA A 77 17.24 7.10 -13.57
CA ALA A 77 16.37 6.73 -12.44
C ALA A 77 15.39 5.59 -12.77
N LEU A 78 14.85 5.56 -13.99
CA LEU A 78 13.93 4.49 -14.43
C LEU A 78 14.69 3.18 -14.66
N GLU A 79 15.87 3.23 -15.26
CA GLU A 79 16.75 2.09 -15.51
C GLU A 79 17.14 1.44 -14.18
N LYS A 80 17.61 2.25 -13.22
CA LYS A 80 17.94 1.78 -11.86
C LYS A 80 16.72 1.18 -11.15
N PHE A 81 15.55 1.79 -11.29
CA PHE A 81 14.30 1.24 -10.74
C PHE A 81 14.03 -0.16 -11.31
N TYR A 82 14.07 -0.33 -12.64
CA TYR A 82 13.79 -1.62 -13.28
C TYR A 82 14.88 -2.67 -13.01
N GLU A 83 16.15 -2.29 -12.90
CA GLU A 83 17.21 -3.19 -12.44
C GLU A 83 16.88 -3.78 -11.06
N ARG A 84 16.37 -2.94 -10.13
CA ARG A 84 15.98 -3.39 -8.78
C ARG A 84 14.73 -4.26 -8.79
N ILE A 85 13.77 -4.00 -9.68
CA ILE A 85 12.63 -4.89 -9.92
C ILE A 85 13.10 -6.26 -10.41
N ILE A 86 13.99 -6.30 -11.41
CA ILE A 86 14.52 -7.54 -11.99
C ILE A 86 15.32 -8.34 -10.95
N ALA A 87 16.10 -7.66 -10.12
CA ALA A 87 16.83 -8.26 -9.01
C ALA A 87 15.93 -8.72 -7.84
N ASN A 88 14.63 -8.42 -7.88
CA ASN A 88 13.68 -8.65 -6.79
C ASN A 88 14.17 -8.08 -5.44
N ASP A 89 14.79 -6.90 -5.49
CA ASP A 89 15.40 -6.24 -4.33
C ASP A 89 14.35 -5.45 -3.52
N ALA A 90 13.58 -6.14 -2.69
CA ALA A 90 12.54 -5.52 -1.87
C ALA A 90 13.08 -4.49 -0.87
N GLU A 91 14.31 -4.65 -0.39
CA GLU A 91 14.93 -3.71 0.55
C GLU A 91 15.22 -2.35 -0.11
N TYR A 92 15.52 -2.31 -1.41
CA TYR A 92 15.55 -1.05 -2.17
C TYR A 92 14.22 -0.30 -2.09
N PHE A 93 13.10 -1.01 -2.09
CA PHE A 93 11.76 -0.41 -2.07
C PHE A 93 11.21 -0.14 -0.66
N LYS A 94 12.03 -0.27 0.38
CA LYS A 94 11.59 -0.04 1.76
C LYS A 94 10.88 1.29 1.96
N ILE A 95 9.99 1.31 2.94
CA ILE A 95 9.40 2.53 3.46
C ILE A 95 10.15 2.86 4.74
N SER A 96 10.82 4.01 4.78
CA SER A 96 11.62 4.45 5.92
C SER A 96 10.74 4.79 7.13
N GLU A 97 11.36 4.86 8.31
CA GLU A 97 10.65 5.19 9.54
C GLU A 97 10.06 6.61 9.48
N ASP A 98 10.65 7.51 8.70
CA ASP A 98 10.14 8.86 8.46
C ASP A 98 8.78 8.86 7.75
N TYR A 99 8.53 7.87 6.88
CA TYR A 99 7.30 7.71 6.12
C TYR A 99 6.31 6.73 6.78
N ALA A 100 6.76 5.86 7.69
CA ALA A 100 5.93 4.84 8.30
C ALA A 100 6.28 4.54 9.76
N GLN A 101 6.35 5.55 10.63
CA GLN A 101 6.61 5.36 12.06
C GLN A 101 5.66 4.35 12.71
N GLY A 102 4.39 4.33 12.29
CA GLY A 102 3.44 3.32 12.75
C GLY A 102 3.88 1.88 12.43
N PHE A 103 4.45 1.63 11.25
CA PHE A 103 4.98 0.31 10.87
C PHE A 103 6.16 -0.12 11.74
N TYR A 104 7.11 0.78 12.00
CA TYR A 104 8.29 0.46 12.81
C TYR A 104 7.92 0.28 14.28
N ALA A 105 7.06 1.15 14.83
CA ALA A 105 6.55 1.01 16.20
C ALA A 105 5.73 -0.28 16.37
N PHE A 106 4.94 -0.64 15.36
CA PHE A 106 4.21 -1.90 15.31
C PHE A 106 5.14 -3.12 15.35
N CYS A 107 6.18 -3.14 14.52
CA CYS A 107 7.18 -4.21 14.56
C CYS A 107 7.85 -4.32 15.94
N ARG A 108 8.25 -3.19 16.54
CA ARG A 108 8.83 -3.16 17.90
C ARG A 108 7.85 -3.67 18.96
N ARG A 109 6.55 -3.41 18.80
CA ARG A 109 5.51 -3.93 19.69
C ARG A 109 5.37 -5.44 19.54
N LEU A 110 5.32 -5.96 18.32
CA LEU A 110 5.26 -7.41 18.06
C LEU A 110 6.46 -8.15 18.66
N GLU A 111 7.67 -7.61 18.52
CA GLU A 111 8.90 -8.20 19.10
C GLU A 111 8.84 -8.35 20.63
N LYS A 112 8.02 -7.54 21.32
CA LYS A 112 7.89 -7.51 22.77
C LYS A 112 6.59 -8.15 23.28
N SER A 113 5.75 -8.67 22.39
CA SER A 113 4.42 -9.20 22.75
C SER A 113 4.41 -10.72 22.72
N ASP A 114 3.59 -11.34 23.57
CA ASP A 114 3.18 -12.72 23.34
C ASP A 114 2.26 -12.76 22.11
N LEU A 115 2.67 -13.51 21.10
CA LEU A 115 1.96 -13.59 19.83
C LEU A 115 0.92 -14.71 19.81
N LYS A 116 0.75 -15.50 20.88
CA LYS A 116 -0.14 -16.68 20.90
C LYS A 116 -1.55 -16.39 20.38
N ASP A 117 -2.15 -15.28 20.81
CA ASP A 117 -3.54 -14.92 20.48
C ASP A 117 -3.68 -14.16 19.16
N ILE A 118 -2.56 -13.80 18.52
CA ILE A 118 -2.54 -13.21 17.17
C ILE A 118 -2.71 -14.33 16.15
N ALA A 119 -3.83 -14.30 15.44
CA ALA A 119 -4.14 -15.23 14.36
C ALA A 119 -3.53 -14.76 13.02
N TYR A 120 -3.62 -13.46 12.73
CA TYR A 120 -3.11 -12.83 11.52
C TYR A 120 -2.42 -11.51 11.83
N ILE A 121 -1.47 -11.10 11.00
CA ILE A 121 -0.94 -9.73 10.99
C ILE A 121 -1.39 -9.06 9.70
N LYS A 122 -1.98 -7.88 9.81
CA LYS A 122 -2.46 -7.15 8.63
C LYS A 122 -1.49 -6.03 8.23
N CYS A 123 -1.14 -6.00 6.96
CA CYS A 123 -0.41 -4.92 6.30
C CYS A 123 -1.22 -4.36 5.13
N HIS A 124 -0.77 -3.25 4.54
CA HIS A 124 -1.50 -2.59 3.47
C HIS A 124 -0.62 -1.68 2.63
N VAL A 125 -1.12 -1.38 1.43
CA VAL A 125 -0.58 -0.38 0.52
C VAL A 125 -1.73 0.38 -0.14
N THR A 126 -1.47 1.57 -0.63
CA THR A 126 -2.41 2.23 -1.54
C THR A 126 -2.52 1.42 -2.83
N GLY A 127 -3.72 1.29 -3.37
CA GLY A 127 -3.97 0.58 -4.61
C GLY A 127 -3.46 1.36 -5.83
N PRO A 128 -3.00 0.65 -6.88
CA PRO A 128 -2.39 1.27 -8.05
C PRO A 128 -3.31 2.24 -8.81
N PHE A 129 -4.62 1.98 -8.91
CA PHE A 129 -5.53 2.85 -9.65
C PHE A 129 -5.75 4.16 -8.92
N THR A 130 -5.97 4.08 -7.60
CA THR A 130 -6.04 5.25 -6.73
C THR A 130 -4.75 6.05 -6.75
N PHE A 131 -3.60 5.38 -6.68
CA PHE A 131 -2.32 6.05 -6.70
C PHE A 131 -2.10 6.82 -8.02
N ALA A 132 -2.34 6.16 -9.16
CA ALA A 132 -2.17 6.76 -10.48
C ALA A 132 -3.18 7.88 -10.76
N ALA A 133 -4.45 7.68 -10.42
CA ALA A 133 -5.51 8.65 -10.64
C ALA A 133 -5.36 9.91 -9.78
N SER A 134 -4.68 9.81 -8.65
CA SER A 134 -4.42 10.96 -7.77
C SER A 134 -3.27 11.84 -8.23
N LEU A 135 -2.51 11.40 -9.25
CA LEU A 135 -1.37 12.12 -9.79
C LEU A 135 -1.70 12.67 -11.18
N LYS A 136 -1.12 13.83 -11.48
CA LYS A 136 -1.31 14.52 -12.75
C LYS A 136 0.02 14.94 -13.36
N ASP A 137 0.08 14.96 -14.67
CA ASP A 137 1.19 15.55 -15.43
C ASP A 137 1.16 17.09 -15.41
N ALA A 138 2.12 17.71 -16.10
CA ALA A 138 2.20 19.17 -16.22
C ALA A 138 0.98 19.82 -16.94
N ASN A 139 0.21 19.03 -17.70
CA ASN A 139 -1.00 19.46 -18.40
C ASN A 139 -2.27 19.21 -17.59
N GLY A 140 -2.16 18.64 -16.38
CA GLY A 140 -3.29 18.29 -15.52
C GLY A 140 -3.99 16.97 -15.90
N VAL A 141 -3.40 16.18 -16.80
CA VAL A 141 -3.88 14.87 -17.23
C VAL A 141 -3.51 13.82 -16.17
N SER A 142 -4.47 12.97 -15.82
CA SER A 142 -4.26 11.88 -14.88
C SER A 142 -3.20 10.89 -15.37
N LEU A 143 -2.28 10.49 -14.49
CA LEU A 143 -1.25 9.49 -14.82
C LEU A 143 -1.80 8.06 -14.95
N LEU A 144 -3.08 7.86 -14.68
CA LEU A 144 -3.77 6.60 -14.97
C LEU A 144 -3.69 6.20 -16.45
N HIS A 145 -3.58 7.17 -17.37
CA HIS A 145 -3.48 6.93 -18.81
C HIS A 145 -2.04 6.90 -19.33
N ASP A 146 -1.06 7.16 -18.47
CA ASP A 146 0.35 7.03 -18.81
C ASP A 146 0.79 5.58 -18.61
N ALA A 147 0.82 4.80 -19.68
CA ALA A 147 1.13 3.37 -19.61
C ALA A 147 2.51 3.07 -19.00
N VAL A 148 3.50 3.95 -19.22
CA VAL A 148 4.86 3.77 -18.70
C VAL A 148 4.87 4.02 -17.20
N PHE A 149 4.30 5.13 -16.75
CA PHE A 149 4.28 5.47 -15.34
C PHE A 149 3.32 4.59 -14.54
N PHE A 150 2.21 4.15 -15.14
CA PHE A 150 1.32 3.19 -14.51
C PHE A 150 2.04 1.86 -14.22
N GLN A 151 2.91 1.40 -15.12
CA GLN A 151 3.74 0.23 -14.86
C GLN A 151 4.72 0.45 -13.68
N VAL A 152 5.33 1.64 -13.58
CA VAL A 152 6.19 2.01 -12.44
C VAL A 152 5.40 1.93 -11.13
N ILE A 153 4.18 2.47 -11.10
CA ILE A 153 3.29 2.41 -9.93
C ILE A 153 2.98 0.95 -9.57
N LEU A 154 2.55 0.14 -10.54
CA LEU A 154 2.20 -1.27 -10.33
C LEU A 154 3.37 -2.04 -9.71
N LYS A 155 4.57 -1.96 -10.32
CA LYS A 155 5.74 -2.72 -9.86
C LYS A 155 6.28 -2.17 -8.54
N GLY A 156 6.34 -0.86 -8.39
CA GLY A 156 6.86 -0.22 -7.19
C GLY A 156 6.00 -0.47 -5.94
N LEU A 157 4.68 -0.35 -6.07
CA LEU A 157 3.75 -0.68 -4.98
C LEU A 157 3.78 -2.17 -4.64
N ALA A 158 3.92 -3.05 -5.64
CA ALA A 158 4.06 -4.49 -5.40
C ALA A 158 5.34 -4.78 -4.59
N MET A 159 6.47 -4.15 -4.92
CA MET A 159 7.70 -4.32 -4.14
C MET A 159 7.60 -3.76 -2.73
N LYS A 160 6.85 -2.67 -2.52
CA LYS A 160 6.56 -2.14 -1.17
C LYS A 160 5.71 -3.10 -0.35
N ALA A 161 4.71 -3.73 -0.96
CA ALA A 161 3.94 -4.77 -0.31
C ALA A 161 4.82 -5.98 0.03
N LEU A 162 5.68 -6.42 -0.91
CA LEU A 162 6.64 -7.50 -0.69
C LEU A 162 7.59 -7.20 0.47
N TRP A 163 8.16 -6.00 0.52
CA TRP A 163 9.01 -5.56 1.63
C TRP A 163 8.30 -5.65 2.98
N GLN A 164 7.06 -5.18 3.08
CA GLN A 164 6.27 -5.30 4.31
C GLN A 164 6.07 -6.77 4.70
N ILE A 165 5.72 -7.62 3.72
CA ILE A 165 5.50 -9.06 3.93
C ILE A 165 6.79 -9.72 4.46
N GLU A 166 7.94 -9.48 3.85
CA GLU A 166 9.22 -10.04 4.27
C GLU A 166 9.61 -9.62 5.69
N ARG A 167 9.38 -8.34 6.02
CA ARG A 167 9.64 -7.80 7.36
C ARG A 167 8.74 -8.40 8.44
N LEU A 168 7.50 -8.72 8.10
CA LEU A 168 6.50 -9.28 9.02
C LEU A 168 6.55 -10.81 9.12
N ARG A 169 7.07 -11.51 8.09
CA ARG A 169 7.20 -12.98 8.09
C ARG A 169 7.95 -13.54 9.29
N LYS A 170 8.95 -12.81 9.79
CA LYS A 170 9.75 -13.22 10.96
C LYS A 170 8.92 -13.49 12.22
N PHE A 171 7.68 -12.98 12.30
CA PHE A 171 6.78 -13.19 13.43
C PHE A 171 6.02 -14.53 13.36
N GLY A 172 6.16 -15.30 12.28
CA GLY A 172 5.58 -16.65 12.16
C GLY A 172 4.05 -16.67 12.13
N LYS A 173 3.42 -15.57 11.71
CA LYS A 173 1.96 -15.44 11.61
C LYS A 173 1.51 -15.41 10.16
N LYS A 174 0.28 -15.88 9.92
CA LYS A 174 -0.42 -15.63 8.66
C LYS A 174 -0.62 -14.14 8.49
N MET A 175 -0.70 -13.70 7.24
CA MET A 175 -0.79 -12.27 6.92
C MET A 175 -2.04 -11.97 6.10
N ILE A 176 -2.50 -10.73 6.23
CA ILE A 176 -3.52 -10.14 5.36
C ILE A 176 -2.89 -8.90 4.75
N LEU A 177 -2.83 -8.83 3.42
CA LEU A 177 -2.47 -7.63 2.68
C LEU A 177 -3.75 -7.02 2.11
N PHE A 178 -4.07 -5.80 2.51
CA PHE A 178 -5.05 -5.00 1.79
C PHE A 178 -4.38 -4.02 0.85
N PHE A 179 -4.97 -3.81 -0.32
CA PHE A 179 -4.70 -2.62 -1.10
C PHE A 179 -5.95 -1.75 -1.19
N ASP A 180 -5.76 -0.46 -0.92
CA ASP A 180 -6.86 0.48 -0.72
C ASP A 180 -7.13 1.23 -2.03
N GLU A 181 -8.32 1.01 -2.61
CA GLU A 181 -8.74 1.50 -3.92
C GLU A 181 -9.99 2.41 -3.86
N PRO A 182 -9.99 3.53 -3.12
CA PRO A 182 -11.12 4.46 -3.12
C PRO A 182 -11.47 5.01 -4.51
N PHE A 183 -10.52 5.11 -5.44
CA PHE A 183 -10.80 5.52 -6.82
C PHE A 183 -11.73 4.54 -7.56
N LEU A 184 -11.66 3.24 -7.26
CA LEU A 184 -12.52 2.24 -7.87
C LEU A 184 -13.98 2.36 -7.40
N ALA A 185 -14.31 3.20 -6.41
CA ALA A 185 -15.71 3.53 -6.10
C ALA A 185 -16.43 4.20 -7.29
N GLY A 186 -15.69 4.83 -8.21
CA GLY A 186 -16.23 5.38 -9.45
C GLY A 186 -16.28 4.37 -10.61
N PHE A 187 -15.72 3.17 -10.45
CA PHE A 187 -15.65 2.17 -11.51
C PHE A 187 -17.04 1.70 -11.92
N GLY A 188 -17.30 1.63 -13.24
CA GLY A 188 -18.62 1.35 -13.80
C GLY A 188 -19.55 2.57 -13.90
N SER A 189 -19.12 3.76 -13.45
CA SER A 189 -19.83 5.01 -13.73
C SER A 189 -19.42 5.61 -15.08
N ALA A 190 -20.31 6.39 -15.70
CA ALA A 190 -20.03 7.09 -16.96
C ALA A 190 -18.90 8.12 -16.88
N TYR A 191 -18.42 8.45 -15.67
CA TYR A 191 -17.43 9.49 -15.41
C TYR A 191 -16.00 8.95 -15.19
N THR A 192 -15.82 7.62 -15.16
CA THR A 192 -14.50 7.01 -14.95
C THR A 192 -14.03 6.38 -16.26
N PRO A 193 -13.00 6.94 -16.91
CA PRO A 193 -12.56 6.51 -18.25
C PRO A 193 -11.65 5.27 -18.19
N ILE A 194 -12.05 4.21 -17.46
CA ILE A 194 -11.34 2.92 -17.44
C ILE A 194 -12.30 1.78 -17.78
N ASN A 195 -11.85 0.87 -18.64
CA ASN A 195 -12.60 -0.35 -18.93
C ASN A 195 -12.26 -1.44 -17.89
N ARG A 196 -13.05 -2.51 -17.91
CA ARG A 196 -12.93 -3.61 -16.95
C ARG A 196 -11.66 -4.42 -17.16
N GLU A 197 -11.29 -4.65 -18.40
CA GLU A 197 -10.15 -5.46 -18.80
C GLU A 197 -8.84 -4.85 -18.28
N ASP A 198 -8.68 -3.53 -18.38
CA ASP A 198 -7.52 -2.79 -17.88
C ASP A 198 -7.43 -2.86 -16.35
N VAL A 199 -8.59 -2.76 -15.66
CA VAL A 199 -8.64 -2.90 -14.20
C VAL A 199 -8.18 -4.28 -13.76
N VAL A 200 -8.79 -5.33 -14.35
CA VAL A 200 -8.45 -6.72 -14.00
C VAL A 200 -6.98 -7.01 -14.33
N THR A 201 -6.49 -6.59 -15.49
CA THR A 201 -5.10 -6.80 -15.90
C THR A 201 -4.13 -6.09 -14.96
N GLY A 202 -4.38 -4.82 -14.64
CA GLY A 202 -3.55 -4.06 -13.70
C GLY A 202 -3.52 -4.69 -12.31
N LEU A 203 -4.66 -5.15 -11.79
CA LEU A 203 -4.72 -5.81 -10.48
C LEU A 203 -4.00 -7.17 -10.48
N ILE A 204 -4.07 -7.94 -11.57
CA ILE A 204 -3.28 -9.16 -11.74
C ILE A 204 -1.79 -8.83 -11.74
N ASP A 205 -1.36 -7.84 -12.53
CA ASP A 205 0.04 -7.43 -12.66
C ASP A 205 0.64 -6.91 -11.35
N PHE A 206 -0.17 -6.26 -10.52
CA PHE A 206 0.20 -5.81 -9.18
C PHE A 206 0.31 -6.99 -8.20
N THR A 207 -0.64 -7.94 -8.22
CA THR A 207 -0.71 -9.01 -7.22
C THR A 207 0.08 -10.27 -7.57
N GLN A 208 0.51 -10.46 -8.82
CA GLN A 208 1.15 -11.70 -9.28
C GLN A 208 2.37 -12.12 -8.45
N GLY A 209 3.20 -11.15 -8.03
CA GLY A 209 4.41 -11.38 -7.24
C GLY A 209 4.17 -11.57 -5.75
N LEU A 210 2.91 -11.47 -5.30
CA LEU A 210 2.53 -11.46 -3.88
C LEU A 210 1.80 -12.75 -3.46
N LYS A 211 1.71 -13.75 -4.32
CA LYS A 211 0.98 -15.00 -4.04
C LYS A 211 1.80 -15.94 -3.14
N PHE A 212 1.50 -15.95 -1.85
CA PHE A 212 2.17 -16.81 -0.87
C PHE A 212 1.15 -17.67 -0.09
N PRO A 213 1.51 -18.90 0.34
CA PRO A 213 0.56 -19.80 1.03
C PRO A 213 -0.07 -19.20 2.30
N ASP A 214 0.69 -18.40 3.05
CA ASP A 214 0.25 -17.80 4.31
C ASP A 214 -0.19 -16.33 4.17
N LEU A 215 -0.42 -15.85 2.94
CA LEU A 215 -0.92 -14.51 2.68
C LEU A 215 -2.34 -14.56 2.11
N LEU A 216 -3.25 -13.83 2.75
CA LEU A 216 -4.53 -13.45 2.17
C LEU A 216 -4.40 -12.06 1.54
N ILE A 217 -4.85 -11.91 0.30
CA ILE A 217 -4.89 -10.62 -0.39
C ILE A 217 -6.35 -10.17 -0.45
N GLY A 218 -6.61 -8.94 -0.02
CA GLY A 218 -7.93 -8.32 -0.09
C GLY A 218 -7.86 -6.93 -0.71
N VAL A 219 -9.01 -6.46 -1.18
CA VAL A 219 -9.18 -5.11 -1.73
C VAL A 219 -10.11 -4.37 -0.81
N HIS A 220 -9.73 -3.15 -0.43
CA HIS A 220 -10.61 -2.23 0.27
C HIS A 220 -11.06 -1.12 -0.68
N CYS A 221 -12.34 -0.80 -0.67
CA CYS A 221 -12.88 0.39 -1.32
C CYS A 221 -13.90 1.04 -0.38
N CYS A 222 -13.76 2.34 -0.13
CA CYS A 222 -14.67 3.09 0.76
C CYS A 222 -16.10 3.22 0.19
N GLY A 223 -16.26 3.09 -1.12
CA GLY A 223 -17.53 3.24 -1.82
C GLY A 223 -17.97 1.96 -2.52
N ASN A 224 -19.08 2.05 -3.25
CA ASN A 224 -19.55 0.93 -4.06
C ASN A 224 -18.70 0.81 -5.32
N THR A 225 -18.07 -0.33 -5.54
CA THR A 225 -17.39 -0.68 -6.80
C THR A 225 -18.11 -1.87 -7.43
N ASP A 226 -17.94 -2.09 -8.73
CA ASP A 226 -18.35 -3.36 -9.34
C ASP A 226 -17.42 -4.49 -8.85
N TRP A 227 -17.86 -5.20 -7.82
CA TRP A 227 -17.10 -6.30 -7.20
C TRP A 227 -16.98 -7.54 -8.08
N SER A 228 -17.74 -7.63 -9.16
CA SER A 228 -17.63 -8.77 -10.08
C SER A 228 -16.27 -8.83 -10.76
N ILE A 229 -15.43 -7.78 -10.70
CA ILE A 229 -14.04 -7.81 -11.17
C ILE A 229 -13.16 -8.85 -10.45
N PHE A 230 -13.61 -9.38 -9.30
CA PHE A 230 -12.90 -10.39 -8.52
C PHE A 230 -13.54 -11.78 -8.56
N THR A 231 -14.59 -11.98 -9.37
CA THR A 231 -15.35 -13.25 -9.48
C THR A 231 -15.16 -13.92 -10.82
#